data_AF-A0A3D1G631-F1
#
_entry.id   AF-A0A3D1G631-F1
#
_cell.length_a   1.000
_cell.length_b   1.000
_cell.length_c   1.000
_cell.angle_alpha   90.00
_cell.angle_beta   90.00
_cell.angle_gamma   90.00
#
_symmetry.space_group_name_H-M   'P 1'
#
loop_
_entity.id
_entity.type
_entity.pdbx_description
1 polymer ?
#
loop_
_entity_poly.entity_id
_entity_poly.type
_entity_poly.pdbx_seq_one_letter_code
_entity_poly.pdbx_strand_id
1 'polypeptide(L)' 'MIEASTTQHSLKEAFLEALASTGNATSSARKIGIGRSTAYSWRLSDPDFASRWEDAIAMATDRLAFEARRRALDGV' A
#
# COMPACT_ATOMS: atom_id res chain seq x y z
N MET A 1 5.03 2.10 29.25
CA MET A 1 4.45 2.86 28.13
C MET A 1 4.50 1.98 26.90
N ILE A 2 3.37 1.38 26.47
CA ILE A 2 3.09 1.09 25.05
C ILE A 2 1.56 1.17 24.93
N GLU A 3 1.06 2.31 24.42
CA GLU A 3 -0.34 2.48 24.06
C GLU A 3 -0.57 1.74 22.74
N ALA A 4 -0.98 0.48 22.82
CA ALA A 4 -1.58 -0.21 21.68
C ALA A 4 -3.02 0.27 21.55
N SER A 5 -3.19 1.51 21.06
CA SER A 5 -4.47 1.98 20.54
C SER A 5 -4.91 0.98 19.51
N THR A 6 -5.97 0.24 19.83
CA THR A 6 -6.65 -0.67 18.91
C THR A 6 -7.38 0.20 17.90
N THR A 7 -6.62 0.85 17.01
CA THR A 7 -7.16 1.57 15.87
C THR A 7 -7.73 0.51 14.96
N GLN A 8 -9.05 0.45 14.90
CA GLN A 8 -9.77 -0.41 13.98
C GLN A 8 -9.43 0.08 12.58
N HIS A 9 -8.38 -0.49 11.97
CA HIS A 9 -7.97 -0.10 10.63
C HIS A 9 -9.10 -0.41 9.66
N SER A 10 -9.56 0.62 8.97
CA SER A 10 -10.53 0.46 7.91
C SER A 10 -9.94 -0.42 6.79
N LEU A 11 -10.79 -1.10 6.03
CA LEU A 11 -10.31 -1.87 4.86
C LEU A 11 -9.56 -1.00 3.85
N LYS A 12 -9.88 0.31 3.79
CA LYS A 12 -9.15 1.30 3.00
C LYS A 12 -7.73 1.49 3.50
N GLU A 13 -7.52 1.64 4.80
CA GLU A 13 -6.18 1.79 5.39
C GLU A 13 -5.35 0.52 5.23
N ALA A 14 -5.93 -0.64 5.52
CA ALA A 14 -5.27 -1.93 5.32
C ALA A 14 -4.88 -2.14 3.84
N PHE A 15 -5.71 -1.66 2.91
CA PHE A 15 -5.39 -1.67 1.49
C PHE A 15 -4.19 -0.76 1.16
N LEU A 16 -4.19 0.48 1.67
CA LEU A 16 -3.14 1.45 1.41
C LEU A 16 -1.79 1.01 1.99
N GLU A 17 -1.76 0.39 3.17
CA GLU A 17 -0.55 -0.21 3.74
C GLU A 17 -0.02 -1.35 2.87
N ALA A 18 -0.90 -2.25 2.42
CA ALA A 18 -0.52 -3.32 1.51
C ALA A 18 0.00 -2.78 0.16
N LEU A 19 -0.60 -1.69 -0.33
CA LEU A 19 -0.19 -1.02 -1.55
C LEU A 19 1.19 -0.37 -1.40
N ALA A 20 1.43 0.34 -0.30
CA ALA A 20 2.72 0.97 0.00
C ALA A 20 3.86 -0.06 0.14
N SER A 21 3.53 -1.28 0.56
CA SER A 21 4.51 -2.35 0.66
C SER A 21 4.79 -3.06 -0.68
N THR A 22 3.81 -3.16 -1.58
CA THR A 22 3.92 -4.03 -2.77
C THR A 22 3.94 -3.29 -4.10
N GLY A 23 3.44 -2.05 -4.14
CA GLY A 23 3.20 -1.30 -5.37
C GLY A 23 2.16 -1.93 -6.30
N ASN A 24 1.48 -3.01 -5.87
CA ASN A 24 0.62 -3.80 -6.72
C ASN A 24 -0.81 -3.87 -6.14
N ALA A 25 -1.73 -3.14 -6.77
CA ALA A 25 -3.13 -3.06 -6.34
C ALA A 25 -3.85 -4.41 -6.30
N THR A 26 -3.57 -5.30 -7.26
CA THR A 26 -4.19 -6.64 -7.31
C THR A 26 -3.71 -7.51 -6.15
N SER A 27 -2.42 -7.49 -5.87
CA SER A 27 -1.82 -8.24 -4.77
C SER A 27 -2.26 -7.69 -3.41
N SER A 28 -2.36 -6.36 -3.30
CA SER A 28 -2.84 -5.66 -2.10
C SER A 28 -4.30 -6.00 -1.81
N ALA A 29 -5.17 -5.95 -2.82
CA ALA A 29 -6.58 -6.33 -2.70
C ALA A 29 -6.75 -7.79 -2.26
N ARG A 30 -6.00 -8.72 -2.87
CA ARG A 30 -6.00 -10.14 -2.49
C ARG A 30 -5.52 -10.35 -1.04
N LYS A 31 -4.47 -9.62 -0.62
CA LYS A 31 -3.89 -9.74 0.72
C LYS A 31 -4.89 -9.43 1.84
N ILE A 32 -5.78 -8.47 1.61
CA ILE A 32 -6.81 -8.08 2.59
C ILE A 32 -8.20 -8.68 2.29
N GLY A 33 -8.30 -9.57 1.30
CA GLY A 33 -9.54 -10.27 0.97
C GLY A 33 -10.61 -9.44 0.27
N ILE A 34 -10.26 -8.35 -0.42
CA ILE A 34 -11.22 -7.55 -1.19
C ILE A 34 -11.09 -7.76 -2.71
N GLY A 35 -12.15 -7.41 -3.44
CA GLY A 35 -12.11 -7.33 -4.89
C GLY A 35 -11.31 -6.12 -5.36
N ARG A 36 -10.55 -6.30 -6.46
CA ARG A 36 -9.87 -5.17 -7.12
C ARG A 36 -10.86 -4.05 -7.47
N SER A 37 -12.03 -4.41 -8.01
CA SER A 37 -13.08 -3.44 -8.37
C SER A 37 -13.51 -2.57 -7.18
N THR A 38 -13.60 -3.14 -5.98
CA THR A 38 -13.91 -2.41 -4.74
C THR A 38 -12.87 -1.33 -4.45
N ALA A 39 -11.57 -1.67 -4.55
CA ALA A 39 -10.48 -0.72 -4.33
C ALA A 39 -10.49 0.44 -5.34
N TYR A 40 -10.75 0.15 -6.63
CA TYR A 40 -10.89 1.20 -7.65
C TYR A 40 -12.17 2.02 -7.48
N SER A 41 -13.26 1.42 -7.01
CA SER A 41 -14.48 2.16 -6.69
C SER A 41 -14.24 3.17 -5.58
N TRP A 42 -13.51 2.79 -4.52
CA TRP A 42 -13.13 3.73 -3.47
C TRP A 42 -12.30 4.88 -4.02
N ARG A 43 -11.30 4.59 -4.86
CA ARG A 43 -10.48 5.59 -5.53
C ARG A 43 -11.31 6.57 -6.38
N LEU A 44 -12.40 6.11 -7.00
CA LEU A 44 -13.27 6.99 -7.78
C LEU A 44 -14.21 7.83 -6.91
N SER A 45 -14.73 7.24 -5.83
CA SER A 45 -15.73 7.88 -4.97
C SER A 45 -15.14 8.77 -3.87
N ASP A 46 -13.85 8.61 -3.57
CA ASP A 46 -13.18 9.22 -2.41
C ASP A 46 -11.84 9.84 -2.85
N PRO A 47 -11.82 11.16 -3.09
CA PRO A 47 -10.60 11.87 -3.51
C PRO A 47 -9.46 11.81 -2.48
N ASP A 48 -9.76 11.74 -1.18
CA ASP A 48 -8.73 11.61 -0.14
C ASP A 48 -8.04 10.25 -0.26
N PHE A 49 -8.84 9.19 -0.37
CA PHE A 49 -8.32 7.84 -0.62
C PHE A 49 -7.52 7.76 -1.93
N ALA A 50 -7.94 8.48 -2.97
CA ALA A 50 -7.19 8.56 -4.23
C ALA A 50 -5.83 9.26 -4.05
N SER A 51 -5.76 10.33 -3.27
CA SER A 51 -4.49 10.99 -2.96
C SER A 51 -3.55 10.05 -2.21
N ARG A 52 -4.07 9.43 -1.13
CA ARG A 52 -3.29 8.48 -0.30
C ARG A 52 -2.86 7.24 -1.08
N TRP A 53 -3.63 6.85 -2.10
CA TRP A 53 -3.23 5.78 -3.03
C TRP A 53 -1.98 6.15 -3.81
N GLU A 54 -1.93 7.35 -4.38
CA GLU A 54 -0.75 7.81 -5.12
C GLU A 54 0.47 7.91 -4.20
N ASP A 55 0.29 8.40 -2.97
CA ASP A 55 1.35 8.42 -1.96
C ASP A 55 1.87 7.00 -1.66
N ALA A 56 0.96 6.03 -1.51
CA ALA A 56 1.34 4.63 -1.30
C ALA A 56 2.13 4.06 -2.49
N ILE A 57 1.76 4.39 -3.73
CA ILE A 57 2.53 3.97 -4.92
C ILE A 57 3.93 4.61 -4.93
N ALA A 58 4.04 5.89 -4.56
CA ALA A 58 5.33 6.57 -4.46
C ALA A 58 6.23 5.89 -3.40
N MET A 59 5.69 5.60 -2.21
CA MET A 59 6.41 4.89 -1.15
C MET A 59 6.88 3.50 -1.59
N ALA A 60 6.03 2.75 -2.29
CA ALA A 60 6.40 1.44 -2.82
C ALA A 60 7.53 1.55 -3.85
N THR A 61 7.49 2.59 -4.68
CA THR A 61 8.52 2.87 -5.69
C THR A 61 9.86 3.21 -5.04
N ASP A 62 9.86 4.10 -4.04
CA ASP A 62 11.08 4.44 -3.29
C ASP A 62 11.67 3.22 -2.58
N ARG A 63 10.82 2.40 -1.97
CA ARG A 63 11.24 1.16 -1.34
C ARG A 63 11.83 0.18 -2.35
N LEU A 64 11.17 -0.03 -3.49
CA LEU A 64 11.66 -0.91 -4.56
C LEU A 64 12.96 -0.38 -5.17
N ALA A 65 13.11 0.94 -5.31
CA ALA A 65 14.34 1.57 -5.79
C ALA A 65 15.49 1.37 -4.79
N PHE A 66 15.24 1.54 -3.50
CA PHE A 66 16.23 1.27 -2.45
C PHE A 66 16.61 -0.21 -2.41
N GLU A 67 15.65 -1.13 -2.48
CA GLU A 67 15.92 -2.56 -2.50
C GLU A 67 16.64 -2.99 -3.79
N ALA A 68 16.30 -2.42 -4.94
CA ALA A 68 17.00 -2.65 -6.20
C ALA A 68 18.46 -2.16 -6.12
N ARG A 69 18.69 -0.98 -5.54
CA ARG A 69 20.04 -0.45 -5.27
C ARG A 69 20.83 -1.34 -4.31
N ARG A 70 20.21 -1.85 -3.24
CA ARG A 70 20.87 -2.79 -2.32
C ARG A 70 21.26 -4.08 -3.02
N ARG A 71 20.34 -4.67 -3.81
CA ARG A 71 20.60 -5.91 -4.57
C ARG A 71 21.69 -5.74 -5.62
N ALA A 72 21.76 -4.57 -6.25
CA ALA A 72 22.83 -4.24 -7.19
C ALA A 72 24.21 -4.08 -6.53
N LEU A 73 24.28 -3.82 -5.22
CA LEU A 73 25.52 -3.66 -4.46
C LEU A 73 25.99 -4.95 -3.76
N ASP A 74 25.07 -5.85 -3.38
CA ASP A 74 25.38 -7.16 -2.77
C ASP A 74 25.62 -8.28 -3.81
N GLY A 75 25.54 -7.98 -5.10
CA GLY A 75 25.78 -8.94 -6.18
C GLY A 75 27.25 -9.01 -6.62
N VAL A 76 28.14 -9.44 -5.72
CA VAL A 76 29.50 -9.94 -6.04
C VAL A 76 29.63 -11.37 -5.53
#